data_AF-A0A559M8A3-F1
#
_entry.id   AF-A0A559M8A3-F1
#
_cell.length_a   1.000
_cell.length_b   1.000
_cell.length_c   1.000
_cell.angle_alpha   90.00
_cell.angle_beta   90.00
_cell.angle_gamma   90.00
#
_symmetry.space_group_name_H-M   'P 1'
#
loop_
_entity.id
_entity.type
_entity.pdbx_description
1 polymer ?
#
loop_
_entity_poly.entity_id
_entity_poly.type
_entity_poly.pdbx_seq_one_letter_code
_entity_poly.pdbx_strand_id
1 'polypeptide(L)'
;IVVGAAEQKFIIHKDLICHHSPFFRSAFNSRFMEGETQAMTLEDVDPAMFGAVVNWLYTQKIEEMQQDEDGHVVAIREGRLVLLGKLWMLGQRFMMPGFQNKVMSRLRSKVVLCGANDLRQFANYAWESNSDLLRRFAVDRFATMTEEKMFSDVVDDLPPGLLADIAKKMKHYYCSLATYDKEKMPDFEGNYKLDFE
;
A
#
# COMPACT_ATOMS: atom_id res chain seq x y z
N ILE A 1 -17.45 9.80 15.86
CA ILE A 1 -16.98 8.43 15.53
C ILE A 1 -16.02 7.98 16.61
N VAL A 2 -16.22 6.79 17.18
CA VAL A 2 -15.37 6.19 18.22
C VAL A 2 -14.51 5.12 17.58
N VAL A 3 -13.21 5.09 17.85
CA VAL A 3 -12.25 4.26 17.10
C VAL A 3 -11.33 3.47 18.03
N GLY A 4 -11.13 2.20 17.70
CA GLY A 4 -10.19 1.29 18.35
C GLY A 4 -10.59 0.89 19.77
N ALA A 5 -9.82 -0.03 20.35
CA ALA A 5 -10.02 -0.51 21.73
C ALA A 5 -9.84 0.59 22.80
N ALA A 6 -9.10 1.65 22.47
CA ALA A 6 -8.95 2.83 23.33
C ALA A 6 -10.15 3.79 23.26
N GLU A 7 -11.16 3.48 22.46
CA GLU A 7 -12.38 4.27 22.27
C GLU A 7 -12.12 5.76 21.95
N GLN A 8 -11.11 6.03 21.13
CA GLN A 8 -10.74 7.40 20.81
C GLN A 8 -11.86 8.09 20.02
N LYS A 9 -12.30 9.27 20.50
CA LYS A 9 -13.42 10.01 19.93
C LYS A 9 -12.95 11.03 18.90
N PHE A 10 -13.52 10.95 17.69
CA PHE A 10 -13.36 11.92 16.62
C PHE A 10 -14.68 12.64 16.35
N ILE A 11 -14.67 13.97 16.52
CA ILE A 11 -15.77 14.87 16.16
C ILE A 11 -15.48 15.44 14.77
N ILE A 12 -16.35 15.15 13.81
CA ILE A 12 -16.15 15.50 12.39
C ILE A 12 -17.43 16.12 11.87
N HIS A 13 -17.31 17.13 11.01
CA HIS A 13 -18.48 17.70 10.33
C HIS A 13 -19.16 16.64 9.46
N LYS A 14 -20.45 16.38 9.71
CA LYS A 14 -21.24 15.36 9.00
C LYS A 14 -21.19 15.57 7.49
N ASP A 15 -21.44 16.78 7.03
CA ASP A 15 -21.48 17.09 5.59
C ASP A 15 -20.13 16.85 4.93
N LEU A 16 -19.02 17.14 5.62
CA LEU A 16 -17.67 16.91 5.11
C LEU A 16 -17.40 15.41 4.90
N ILE A 17 -17.64 14.58 5.92
CA ILE A 17 -17.36 13.14 5.80
C ILE A 17 -18.32 12.46 4.83
N CYS A 18 -19.60 12.88 4.81
CA CYS A 18 -20.60 12.38 3.87
C CYS A 18 -20.33 12.83 2.43
N HIS A 19 -19.71 14.01 2.22
CA HIS A 19 -19.30 14.46 0.90
C HIS A 19 -18.25 13.53 0.30
N HIS A 20 -17.24 13.15 1.09
CA HIS A 20 -16.11 12.34 0.62
C HIS A 20 -16.31 10.82 0.71
N SER A 21 -17.35 10.35 1.42
CA SER A 21 -17.59 8.92 1.63
C SER A 21 -19.08 8.57 1.48
N PRO A 22 -19.46 7.83 0.42
CA PRO A 22 -20.78 7.22 0.29
C PRO A 22 -21.10 6.25 1.43
N PHE A 23 -20.09 5.60 2.02
CA PHE A 23 -20.25 4.74 3.19
C PHE A 23 -20.78 5.53 4.39
N PHE A 24 -20.09 6.60 4.79
CA PHE A 24 -20.53 7.44 5.91
C PHE A 24 -21.82 8.21 5.59
N ARG A 25 -22.00 8.63 4.31
CA ARG A 25 -23.26 9.23 3.86
C ARG A 25 -24.44 8.28 4.07
N SER A 26 -24.30 7.02 3.68
CA SER A 26 -25.34 6.02 3.84
C SER A 26 -25.62 5.76 5.31
N ALA A 27 -24.58 5.60 6.13
CA ALA A 27 -24.74 5.35 7.57
C ALA A 27 -25.45 6.51 8.29
N PHE A 28 -24.94 7.75 8.18
CA PHE A 28 -25.43 8.89 8.96
C PHE A 28 -26.73 9.53 8.43
N ASN A 29 -27.21 9.11 7.25
CA ASN A 29 -28.50 9.53 6.69
C ASN A 29 -29.50 8.37 6.57
N SER A 30 -29.23 7.23 7.21
CA SER A 30 -30.15 6.10 7.28
C SER A 30 -31.14 6.24 8.44
N ARG A 31 -32.07 5.28 8.56
CA ARG A 31 -32.94 5.09 9.73
C ARG A 31 -32.37 4.06 10.72
N PHE A 32 -31.09 3.69 10.58
CA PHE A 32 -30.40 2.82 11.52
C PHE A 32 -29.82 3.62 12.67
N MET A 33 -29.25 2.92 13.66
CA MET A 33 -28.72 3.51 14.89
C MET A 33 -27.75 4.66 14.61
N GLU A 34 -26.89 4.53 13.61
CA GLU A 34 -25.91 5.56 13.25
C GLU A 34 -26.58 6.82 12.70
N GLY A 35 -27.69 6.66 11.98
CA GLY A 35 -28.49 7.77 11.47
C GLY A 35 -29.29 8.49 12.55
N GLU A 36 -29.77 7.77 13.57
CA GLU A 36 -30.49 8.39 14.69
C GLU A 36 -29.54 9.05 15.70
N THR A 37 -28.46 8.35 16.06
CA THR A 37 -27.51 8.80 17.09
C THR A 37 -26.45 9.77 16.56
N GLN A 38 -26.24 9.81 15.24
CA GLN A 38 -25.12 10.52 14.61
C GLN A 38 -23.75 10.07 15.16
N ALA A 39 -23.67 8.81 15.59
CA ALA A 39 -22.47 8.16 16.12
C ALA A 39 -22.20 6.83 15.41
N MET A 40 -20.94 6.40 15.41
CA MET A 40 -20.49 5.14 14.84
C MET A 40 -19.24 4.69 15.59
N THR A 41 -19.12 3.39 15.83
CA THR A 41 -17.94 2.75 16.44
C THR A 41 -17.19 1.93 15.41
N LEU A 42 -15.86 2.06 15.39
CA LEU A 42 -14.94 1.35 14.51
C LEU A 42 -13.88 0.64 15.36
N GLU A 43 -14.22 -0.55 15.87
CA GLU A 43 -13.41 -1.27 16.86
C GLU A 43 -12.09 -1.80 16.30
N ASP A 44 -12.08 -2.19 15.02
CA ASP A 44 -10.96 -2.83 14.34
C ASP A 44 -10.03 -1.83 13.62
N VAL A 45 -10.29 -0.54 13.73
CA VAL A 45 -9.49 0.52 13.11
C VAL A 45 -8.56 1.12 14.15
N ASP A 46 -7.27 1.21 13.80
CA ASP A 46 -6.29 1.91 14.60
C ASP A 46 -6.59 3.43 14.66
N PRO A 47 -6.61 4.05 15.85
CA PRO A 47 -6.91 5.48 15.98
C PRO A 47 -5.98 6.41 15.22
N ALA A 48 -4.68 6.10 15.12
CA ALA A 48 -3.74 6.93 14.36
C ALA A 48 -4.03 6.85 12.86
N MET A 49 -4.39 5.67 12.36
CA MET A 49 -4.79 5.48 10.95
C MET A 49 -6.09 6.21 10.62
N PHE A 50 -7.08 6.18 11.51
CA PHE A 50 -8.28 6.98 11.34
C PHE A 50 -7.99 8.48 11.45
N GLY A 51 -7.10 8.88 12.36
CA GLY A 51 -6.60 10.26 12.48
C GLY A 51 -6.05 10.78 11.15
N ALA A 52 -5.31 9.97 10.40
CA ALA A 52 -4.82 10.32 9.07
C ALA A 52 -5.96 10.54 8.04
N VAL A 53 -7.04 9.74 8.11
CA VAL A 53 -8.25 9.97 7.29
C VAL A 53 -8.90 11.29 7.66
N VAL A 54 -9.04 11.59 8.96
CA VAL A 54 -9.61 12.85 9.45
C VAL A 54 -8.77 14.04 9.01
N ASN A 55 -7.44 13.99 9.18
CA ASN A 55 -6.56 15.07 8.72
C ASN A 55 -6.73 15.31 7.21
N TRP A 56 -6.81 14.24 6.41
CA TRP A 56 -7.05 14.39 4.98
C TRP A 56 -8.41 15.02 4.65
N LEU A 57 -9.49 14.68 5.37
CA LEU A 57 -10.80 15.30 5.16
C LEU A 57 -10.72 16.83 5.24
N TYR A 58 -9.96 17.35 6.21
CA TYR A 58 -9.85 18.80 6.43
C TYR A 58 -8.76 19.48 5.59
N THR A 59 -7.67 18.78 5.25
CA THR A 59 -6.50 19.41 4.61
C THR A 59 -6.27 18.99 3.16
N GLN A 60 -6.91 17.91 2.73
CA GLN A 60 -6.67 17.23 1.45
C GLN A 60 -5.20 16.79 1.26
N LYS A 61 -4.47 16.64 2.38
CA LYS A 61 -3.08 16.20 2.45
C LYS A 61 -2.97 14.90 3.23
N ILE A 62 -1.98 14.09 2.86
CA ILE A 62 -1.55 12.93 3.63
C ILE A 62 -0.24 13.36 4.27
N GLU A 63 -0.29 13.81 5.51
CA GLU A 63 0.92 14.08 6.27
C GLU A 63 1.36 12.75 6.89
N GLU A 64 2.67 12.46 6.81
CA GLU A 64 3.23 11.32 7.53
C GLU A 64 3.09 11.66 9.02
N MET A 65 2.02 11.17 9.64
CA MET A 65 1.89 11.24 11.08
C MET A 65 2.89 10.26 11.68
N GLN A 66 3.88 10.78 12.40
CA GLN A 66 3.97 10.54 13.83
C GLN A 66 5.07 11.44 14.43
N GLN A 67 4.59 12.35 15.27
CA GLN A 67 5.32 12.86 16.41
C GLN A 67 4.84 12.03 17.62
N ASP A 68 5.74 11.69 18.54
CA ASP A 68 5.31 11.28 19.88
C ASP A 68 4.65 12.46 20.62
N GLU A 69 4.23 12.26 21.88
CA GLU A 69 3.63 13.31 22.72
C GLU A 69 4.54 14.54 22.87
N ASP A 70 5.83 14.41 22.57
CA ASP A 70 6.87 15.42 22.68
C ASP A 70 7.33 16.01 21.32
N GLY A 71 6.77 15.58 20.18
CA GLY A 71 7.17 16.12 18.88
C GLY A 71 8.26 15.34 18.13
N HIS A 72 8.77 14.23 18.66
CA HIS A 72 9.88 13.47 18.07
C HIS A 72 9.43 12.46 17.03
N VAL A 73 10.30 12.26 16.02
CA VAL A 73 10.13 11.22 15.00
C VAL A 73 10.38 9.85 15.66
N VAL A 74 9.30 9.09 15.88
CA VAL A 74 9.38 7.75 16.46
C VAL A 74 9.87 6.75 15.40
N ALA A 75 10.74 5.82 15.80
CA ALA A 75 11.18 4.73 14.95
C ALA A 75 9.98 3.84 14.55
N ILE A 76 9.65 3.84 13.25
CA ILE A 76 8.46 3.14 12.75
C ILE A 76 8.71 1.63 12.81
N ARG A 77 7.85 0.88 13.52
CA ARG A 77 7.88 -0.59 13.56
C ARG A 77 7.55 -1.23 12.20
N GLU A 78 6.88 -0.50 11.31
CA GLU A 78 6.49 -0.91 9.95
C GLU A 78 7.02 0.10 8.92
N GLY A 79 7.41 -0.36 7.73
CA GLY A 79 7.88 0.55 6.67
C GLY A 79 6.85 1.64 6.27
N ARG A 80 7.34 2.82 5.84
CA ARG A 80 6.47 3.95 5.42
C ARG A 80 5.52 3.56 4.29
N LEU A 81 5.93 2.63 3.43
CA LEU A 81 5.11 2.15 2.34
C LEU A 81 3.96 1.25 2.83
N VAL A 82 4.19 0.41 3.85
CA VAL A 82 3.14 -0.42 4.47
C VAL A 82 2.05 0.47 5.07
N LEU A 83 2.43 1.53 5.78
CA LEU A 83 1.48 2.51 6.32
C LEU A 83 0.61 3.11 5.21
N LEU A 84 1.21 3.54 4.09
CA LEU A 84 0.46 4.03 2.95
C LEU A 84 -0.45 2.96 2.34
N GLY A 85 -0.01 1.70 2.28
CA GLY A 85 -0.84 0.57 1.86
C GLY A 85 -2.08 0.39 2.75
N LYS A 86 -1.89 0.41 4.07
CA LYS A 86 -2.99 0.32 5.05
C LYS A 86 -3.95 1.51 4.97
N LEU A 87 -3.44 2.74 4.80
CA LEU A 87 -4.30 3.91 4.56
C LEU A 87 -5.11 3.74 3.27
N TRP A 88 -4.50 3.24 2.21
CA TRP A 88 -5.20 2.98 0.95
C TRP A 88 -6.36 1.97 1.14
N MET A 89 -6.15 0.93 1.96
CA MET A 89 -7.18 -0.05 2.32
C MET A 89 -8.32 0.56 3.16
N LEU A 90 -8.03 1.47 4.10
CA LEU A 90 -9.08 2.22 4.80
C LEU A 90 -9.90 3.08 3.84
N GLY A 91 -9.24 3.72 2.87
CA GLY A 91 -9.91 4.44 1.80
C GLY A 91 -10.87 3.55 1.01
N GLN A 92 -10.47 2.31 0.72
CA GLN A 92 -11.33 1.32 0.06
C GLN A 92 -12.54 1.00 0.92
N ARG A 93 -12.32 0.66 2.21
CA ARG A 93 -13.37 0.30 3.17
C ARG A 93 -14.42 1.40 3.30
N PHE A 94 -13.98 2.65 3.43
CA PHE A 94 -14.86 3.80 3.57
C PHE A 94 -15.34 4.37 2.23
N MET A 95 -15.03 3.72 1.10
CA MET A 95 -15.42 4.17 -0.23
C MET A 95 -14.99 5.62 -0.52
N MET A 96 -13.75 5.97 -0.19
CA MET A 96 -13.20 7.33 -0.33
C MET A 96 -12.19 7.38 -1.50
N PRO A 97 -12.65 7.43 -2.77
CA PRO A 97 -11.74 7.37 -3.92
C PRO A 97 -10.78 8.57 -3.98
N GLY A 98 -11.22 9.77 -3.56
CA GLY A 98 -10.35 10.94 -3.46
C GLY A 98 -9.17 10.73 -2.50
N PHE A 99 -9.43 10.08 -1.37
CA PHE A 99 -8.40 9.72 -0.39
C PHE A 99 -7.46 8.66 -0.95
N GLN A 100 -8.00 7.58 -1.53
CA GLN A 100 -7.21 6.53 -2.16
C GLN A 100 -6.27 7.07 -3.25
N ASN A 101 -6.75 7.99 -4.09
CA ASN A 101 -5.94 8.64 -5.12
C ASN A 101 -4.81 9.48 -4.52
N LYS A 102 -5.08 10.19 -3.42
CA LYS A 102 -4.05 10.97 -2.72
C LYS A 102 -2.99 10.07 -2.09
N VAL A 103 -3.40 8.98 -1.44
CA VAL A 103 -2.49 7.97 -0.87
C VAL A 103 -1.65 7.31 -1.97
N MET A 104 -2.26 6.91 -3.08
CA MET A 104 -1.56 6.32 -4.23
C MET A 104 -0.53 7.29 -4.83
N SER A 105 -0.85 8.58 -4.90
CA SER A 105 0.09 9.61 -5.35
C SER A 105 1.30 9.71 -4.42
N ARG A 106 1.10 9.59 -3.09
CA ARG A 106 2.20 9.54 -2.13
C ARG A 106 3.00 8.26 -2.22
N LEU A 107 2.34 7.11 -2.39
CA LEU A 107 3.00 5.82 -2.60
C LEU A 107 3.95 5.87 -3.80
N ARG A 108 3.48 6.38 -4.94
CA ARG A 108 4.28 6.62 -6.16
C ARG A 108 5.49 7.51 -5.92
N SER A 109 5.33 8.59 -5.16
CA SER A 109 6.43 9.50 -4.85
C SER A 109 7.46 8.90 -3.89
N LYS A 110 7.05 8.00 -3.00
CA LYS A 110 7.93 7.46 -1.94
C LYS A 110 8.63 6.18 -2.35
N VAL A 111 8.00 5.36 -3.20
CA VAL A 111 8.55 4.08 -3.65
C VAL A 111 9.83 4.21 -4.48
N VAL A 112 10.12 5.40 -5.02
CA VAL A 112 11.38 5.67 -5.73
C VAL A 112 12.53 6.02 -4.79
N LEU A 113 12.24 6.33 -3.53
CA LEU A 113 13.21 6.73 -2.50
C LEU A 113 13.36 5.69 -1.38
N CYS A 114 12.62 4.57 -1.45
CA CYS A 114 12.60 3.57 -0.40
C CYS A 114 13.81 2.62 -0.50
N GLY A 115 14.26 2.12 0.66
CA GLY A 115 15.26 1.04 0.70
C GLY A 115 14.64 -0.32 0.41
N ALA A 116 15.49 -1.33 0.20
CA ALA A 116 15.08 -2.69 -0.16
C ALA A 116 14.10 -3.29 0.87
N ASN A 117 14.41 -3.13 2.17
CA ASN A 117 13.57 -3.65 3.25
C ASN A 117 12.16 -3.02 3.31
N ASP A 118 12.03 -1.70 3.08
CA ASP A 118 10.72 -1.01 3.08
C ASP A 118 9.87 -1.49 1.89
N LEU A 119 10.49 -1.66 0.72
CA LEU A 119 9.83 -2.23 -0.46
C LEU A 119 9.41 -3.69 -0.25
N ARG A 120 10.28 -4.51 0.35
CA ARG A 120 10.01 -5.91 0.71
C ARG A 120 8.82 -6.03 1.65
N GLN A 121 8.79 -5.23 2.72
CA GLN A 121 7.68 -5.23 3.68
C GLN A 121 6.36 -4.82 3.01
N PHE A 122 6.40 -3.77 2.19
CA PHE A 122 5.21 -3.34 1.44
C PHE A 122 4.71 -4.41 0.47
N ALA A 123 5.61 -5.09 -0.22
CA ALA A 123 5.24 -6.13 -1.18
C ALA A 123 4.62 -7.36 -0.51
N ASN A 124 5.18 -7.81 0.62
CA ASN A 124 4.57 -8.84 1.45
C ASN A 124 3.17 -8.43 1.93
N TYR A 125 3.04 -7.22 2.48
CA TYR A 125 1.75 -6.68 2.88
C TYR A 125 0.76 -6.61 1.71
N ALA A 126 1.19 -6.10 0.55
CA ALA A 126 0.34 -5.97 -0.63
C ALA A 126 -0.15 -7.33 -1.12
N TRP A 127 0.70 -8.36 -1.07
CA TRP A 127 0.35 -9.73 -1.41
C TRP A 127 -0.77 -10.28 -0.53
N GLU A 128 -0.63 -10.13 0.79
CA GLU A 128 -1.61 -10.57 1.79
C GLU A 128 -2.87 -9.70 1.81
N SER A 129 -2.77 -8.45 1.37
CA SER A 129 -3.91 -7.54 1.30
C SER A 129 -4.95 -8.06 0.30
N ASN A 130 -6.24 -7.79 0.55
CA ASN A 130 -7.30 -8.10 -0.42
C ASN A 130 -7.38 -7.06 -1.57
N SER A 131 -6.24 -6.56 -2.05
CA SER A 131 -6.17 -5.53 -3.09
C SER A 131 -5.30 -5.95 -4.28
N ASP A 132 -5.96 -6.20 -5.41
CA ASP A 132 -5.29 -6.40 -6.70
C ASP A 132 -4.46 -5.20 -7.12
N LEU A 133 -4.89 -3.99 -6.78
CA LEU A 133 -4.19 -2.77 -7.16
C LEU A 133 -2.85 -2.64 -6.43
N LEU A 134 -2.82 -2.91 -5.11
CA LEU A 134 -1.58 -2.87 -4.34
C LEU A 134 -0.63 -3.99 -4.76
N ARG A 135 -1.15 -5.20 -4.99
CA ARG A 135 -0.35 -6.32 -5.55
C ARG A 135 0.28 -5.92 -6.88
N ARG A 136 -0.53 -5.43 -7.82
CA ARG A 136 -0.07 -5.01 -9.14
C ARG A 136 0.96 -3.88 -9.04
N PHE A 137 0.74 -2.93 -8.13
CA PHE A 137 1.72 -1.86 -7.88
C PHE A 137 3.06 -2.41 -7.40
N ALA A 138 3.07 -3.37 -6.47
CA ALA A 138 4.28 -4.04 -5.99
C ALA A 138 4.99 -4.79 -7.13
N VAL A 139 4.25 -5.57 -7.93
CA VAL A 139 4.78 -6.29 -9.10
C VAL A 139 5.41 -5.33 -10.11
N ASP A 140 4.67 -4.27 -10.49
CA ASP A 140 5.15 -3.27 -11.45
C ASP A 140 6.41 -2.57 -10.93
N ARG A 141 6.45 -2.23 -9.65
CA ARG A 141 7.63 -1.61 -9.02
C ARG A 141 8.84 -2.52 -9.06
N PHE A 142 8.68 -3.80 -8.76
CA PHE A 142 9.79 -4.76 -8.78
C PHE A 142 10.31 -4.99 -10.21
N ALA A 143 9.42 -5.19 -11.16
CA ALA A 143 9.78 -5.59 -12.53
C ALA A 143 10.38 -4.46 -13.39
N THR A 144 10.21 -3.19 -13.03
CA THR A 144 10.57 -2.06 -13.93
C THR A 144 11.55 -1.05 -13.36
N MET A 145 11.76 -1.00 -12.04
CA MET A 145 12.52 0.07 -11.38
C MET A 145 13.45 -0.41 -10.26
N THR A 146 13.71 -1.72 -10.15
CA THR A 146 14.58 -2.27 -9.11
C THR A 146 15.94 -2.59 -9.68
N GLU A 147 16.98 -2.07 -9.06
CA GLU A 147 18.36 -2.44 -9.37
C GLU A 147 18.60 -3.91 -9.01
N GLU A 148 19.47 -4.59 -9.76
CA GLU A 148 19.77 -6.02 -9.57
C GLU A 148 20.11 -6.34 -8.11
N LYS A 149 21.04 -5.57 -7.52
CA LYS A 149 21.44 -5.74 -6.12
C LYS A 149 20.25 -5.61 -5.16
N MET A 150 19.44 -4.57 -5.32
CA MET A 150 18.28 -4.33 -4.47
C MET A 150 17.26 -5.47 -4.55
N PHE A 151 17.09 -6.06 -5.74
CA PHE A 151 16.22 -7.22 -5.94
C PHE A 151 16.79 -8.46 -5.27
N SER A 152 18.06 -8.78 -5.53
CA SER A 152 18.76 -9.92 -4.93
C SER A 152 18.75 -9.89 -3.40
N ASP A 153 18.87 -8.72 -2.78
CA ASP A 153 18.87 -8.56 -1.33
C ASP A 153 17.55 -8.96 -0.65
N VAL A 154 16.44 -9.05 -1.39
CA VAL A 154 15.09 -9.24 -0.80
C VAL A 154 14.25 -10.33 -1.44
N VAL A 155 14.67 -10.89 -2.57
CA VAL A 155 13.86 -11.81 -3.39
C VAL A 155 13.46 -13.07 -2.63
N ASP A 156 14.34 -13.61 -1.79
CA ASP A 156 14.12 -14.86 -1.06
C ASP A 156 13.01 -14.75 0.01
N ASP A 157 12.72 -13.53 0.46
CA ASP A 157 11.70 -13.23 1.47
C ASP A 157 10.36 -12.81 0.84
N LEU A 158 10.21 -12.89 -0.47
CA LEU A 158 8.96 -12.56 -1.15
C LEU A 158 8.06 -13.79 -1.29
N PRO A 159 6.72 -13.60 -1.30
CA PRO A 159 5.80 -14.72 -1.48
C PRO A 159 6.01 -15.39 -2.85
N PRO A 160 6.00 -16.73 -2.95
CA PRO A 160 6.29 -17.42 -4.21
C PRO A 160 5.36 -17.03 -5.37
N GLY A 161 4.09 -16.78 -5.08
CA GLY A 161 3.14 -16.30 -6.10
C GLY A 161 3.47 -14.89 -6.60
N LEU A 162 3.94 -14.01 -5.70
CA LEU A 162 4.37 -12.67 -6.07
C LEU A 162 5.61 -12.73 -6.96
N LEU A 163 6.59 -13.58 -6.60
CA LEU A 163 7.77 -13.83 -7.42
C LEU A 163 7.42 -14.33 -8.81
N ALA A 164 6.46 -15.25 -8.92
CA ALA A 164 5.98 -15.74 -10.20
C ALA A 164 5.39 -14.61 -11.06
N ASP A 165 4.62 -13.71 -10.46
CA ASP A 165 4.04 -12.57 -11.18
C ASP A 165 5.08 -11.52 -11.58
N ILE A 166 6.08 -11.27 -10.72
CA ILE A 166 7.25 -10.45 -11.06
C ILE A 166 8.01 -11.07 -12.23
N ALA A 167 8.33 -12.36 -12.17
CA ALA A 167 9.08 -13.05 -13.22
C ALA A 167 8.34 -13.02 -14.57
N LYS A 168 7.02 -13.29 -14.58
CA LYS A 168 6.18 -13.14 -15.79
C LYS A 168 6.26 -11.72 -16.35
N LYS A 169 6.16 -10.71 -15.46
CA LYS A 169 6.21 -9.30 -15.86
C LYS A 169 7.58 -8.92 -16.44
N MET A 170 8.67 -9.33 -15.80
CA MET A 170 10.04 -9.11 -16.28
C MET A 170 10.27 -9.79 -17.63
N LYS A 171 9.81 -11.04 -17.80
CA LYS A 171 9.91 -11.74 -19.09
C LYS A 171 9.14 -11.01 -20.19
N HIS A 172 7.92 -10.56 -19.90
CA HIS A 172 7.14 -9.77 -20.85
C HIS A 172 7.85 -8.46 -21.21
N TYR A 173 8.42 -7.76 -20.22
CA TYR A 173 9.18 -6.53 -20.45
C TYR A 173 10.39 -6.78 -21.33
N TYR A 174 11.20 -7.80 -21.04
CA TYR A 174 12.34 -8.21 -21.86
C TYR A 174 11.93 -8.50 -23.31
N CYS A 175 10.86 -9.26 -23.52
CA CYS A 175 10.34 -9.56 -24.85
C CYS A 175 9.78 -8.34 -25.60
N SER A 176 9.49 -7.24 -24.89
CA SER A 176 8.97 -5.99 -25.48
C SER A 176 10.06 -4.98 -25.85
N LEU A 177 11.32 -5.24 -25.48
CA LEU A 177 12.44 -4.36 -25.82
C LEU A 177 12.66 -4.37 -27.34
N ALA A 178 12.97 -3.21 -27.93
CA ALA A 178 13.25 -3.10 -29.36
C ALA A 178 14.48 -3.94 -29.80
N THR A 179 15.37 -4.24 -28.86
CA THR A 179 16.55 -5.09 -29.05
C THR A 179 16.24 -6.59 -28.97
N TYR A 180 15.03 -6.97 -28.59
CA TYR A 180 14.64 -8.37 -28.48
C TYR A 180 14.45 -8.99 -29.86
N ASP A 181 15.35 -9.91 -30.18
CA ASP A 181 15.33 -10.68 -31.43
C ASP A 181 15.11 -12.16 -31.07
N LYS A 182 13.95 -12.72 -31.47
CA LYS A 182 13.57 -14.11 -31.19
C LYS A 182 14.51 -15.11 -31.86
N GLU A 183 15.12 -14.73 -32.98
CA GLU A 183 16.00 -15.60 -33.77
C GLU A 183 17.46 -15.57 -33.29
N LYS A 184 17.80 -14.59 -32.43
CA LYS A 184 19.11 -14.45 -31.77
C LYS A 184 19.04 -14.66 -30.27
N MET A 185 18.09 -15.48 -29.81
CA MET A 185 18.16 -15.95 -28.43
C MET A 185 19.53 -16.60 -28.24
N PRO A 186 20.27 -16.26 -27.16
CA PRO A 186 21.51 -16.97 -26.88
C PRO A 186 21.17 -18.46 -26.80
N ASP A 187 21.93 -19.28 -27.53
CA ASP A 187 21.86 -20.73 -27.35
C ASP A 187 22.06 -21.05 -25.87
N PHE A 188 21.35 -22.06 -25.38
CA PHE A 188 21.51 -22.56 -24.01
C PHE A 188 22.85 -23.28 -23.88
N GLU A 189 23.96 -22.53 -23.96
CA GLU A 189 25.32 -23.02 -23.78
C GLU A 189 25.70 -22.92 -22.30
N GLY A 190 25.16 -23.83 -21.49
CA GLY A 190 25.70 -24.08 -20.17
C GLY A 190 26.67 -25.25 -20.23
N ASN A 191 27.95 -25.01 -19.95
CA ASN A 191 28.92 -26.09 -19.77
C ASN A 191 28.75 -26.69 -18.37
N TYR A 192 27.73 -27.55 -18.20
CA TYR A 192 27.38 -28.21 -16.94
C TYR A 192 28.19 -29.48 -16.68
N LYS A 193 29.46 -29.52 -17.10
CA LYS A 193 30.33 -30.64 -16.75
C LYS A 193 30.63 -30.56 -15.27
N LEU A 194 30.21 -31.59 -14.54
CA LEU A 194 30.66 -31.82 -13.17
C LEU A 194 32.11 -32.30 -13.26
N ASP A 195 33.05 -31.48 -12.83
CA ASP A 195 34.40 -31.95 -12.58
C ASP A 195 34.34 -32.85 -11.34
N PHE A 196 34.42 -34.16 -11.55
CA PHE A 196 34.62 -35.13 -10.48
C PHE A 196 36.13 -35.22 -10.21
N GLU A 197 36.57 -34.74 -9.04
CA GLU A 197 37.89 -35.08 -8.47
C GLU A 197 37.93 -36.52 -7.96
#